data_AF-A0A533ZXW2-F1
#
_entry.id   AF-A0A533ZXW2-F1
#
_cell.length_a   1.000
_cell.length_b   1.000
_cell.length_c   1.000
_cell.angle_alpha   90.00
_cell.angle_beta   90.00
_cell.angle_gamma   90.00
#
_symmetry.space_group_name_H-M   'P 1'
#
loop_
_entity.id
_entity.type
_entity.pdbx_description
1 polymer ?
#
loop_
_entity_poly.entity_id
_entity_poly.type
_entity_poly.pdbx_seq_one_letter_code
_entity_poly.pdbx_strand_id
1 'polypeptide(L)'
;MRRMMAAGLVLLAIGVLRLELLPAQSADTPEPGQITFEQFRMLTRGMTEGQVLSKLGTPITHTTLTCTAETTKGPDGSTTTLVCPVLWTYTMPEGWTADLTFIAGRLTEFNNSKRP
;
A
#
# COMPACT_ATOMS: atom_id res chain seq x y z
N MET A 1 -56.39 63.01 1.87
CA MET A 1 -57.06 62.66 0.59
C MET A 1 -56.07 62.82 -0.56
N ARG A 2 -56.10 61.87 -1.50
CA ARG A 2 -55.10 61.52 -2.54
C ARG A 2 -54.64 62.65 -3.48
N ARG A 3 -53.35 62.62 -3.87
CA ARG A 3 -52.81 62.78 -5.25
C ARG A 3 -51.46 62.01 -5.34
N MET A 4 -51.41 60.87 -6.04
CA MET A 4 -50.81 60.64 -7.39
C MET A 4 -49.28 60.83 -7.44
N MET A 5 -48.48 59.75 -7.48
CA MET A 5 -48.02 58.94 -8.64
C MET A 5 -46.57 59.30 -9.04
N ALA A 6 -45.66 58.34 -8.97
CA ALA A 6 -44.71 57.93 -10.02
C ALA A 6 -43.29 57.56 -9.53
N ALA A 7 -42.86 56.38 -10.01
CA ALA A 7 -41.52 55.97 -10.40
C ALA A 7 -40.41 55.82 -9.33
N GLY A 8 -39.94 54.59 -9.13
CA GLY A 8 -38.77 54.26 -8.34
C GLY A 8 -38.26 52.84 -8.57
N LEU A 9 -37.66 52.65 -9.76
CA LEU A 9 -36.67 51.66 -10.20
C LEU A 9 -36.43 50.38 -9.36
N VAL A 10 -36.60 49.23 -10.03
CA VAL A 10 -36.11 47.89 -9.65
C VAL A 10 -34.59 47.83 -9.75
N LEU A 11 -33.91 47.31 -8.73
CA LEU A 11 -32.56 46.71 -8.84
C LEU A 11 -32.48 45.48 -7.93
N LEU A 12 -32.77 44.31 -8.50
CA LEU A 12 -32.45 43.00 -7.93
C LEU A 12 -30.94 42.76 -8.10
N ALA A 13 -30.18 42.98 -7.04
CA ALA A 13 -28.79 42.53 -6.98
C ALA A 13 -28.78 41.03 -6.66
N ILE A 14 -28.71 40.19 -7.69
CA ILE A 14 -28.38 38.77 -7.55
C ILE A 14 -26.87 38.72 -7.23
N GLY A 15 -26.56 38.61 -5.94
CA GLY A 15 -25.20 38.32 -5.48
C GLY A 15 -24.78 36.95 -5.99
N VAL A 16 -23.83 36.92 -6.92
CA VAL A 16 -23.19 35.69 -7.39
C VAL A 16 -22.36 35.14 -6.22
N LEU A 17 -22.85 34.06 -5.58
CA LEU A 17 -22.02 33.24 -4.70
C LEU A 17 -20.89 32.67 -5.57
N ARG A 18 -19.67 33.21 -5.44
CA ARG A 18 -18.45 32.55 -5.89
C ARG A 18 -18.20 31.36 -4.97
N LEU A 19 -18.69 30.19 -5.37
CA LEU A 19 -18.28 28.92 -4.80
C LEU A 19 -16.85 28.67 -5.29
N GLU A 20 -15.86 29.02 -4.46
CA GLU A 20 -14.47 28.67 -4.74
C GLU A 20 -14.34 27.14 -4.62
N LEU A 21 -14.39 26.48 -5.78
CA LEU A 21 -13.97 25.08 -5.92
C LEU A 21 -12.49 25.00 -5.51
N LEU A 22 -12.24 24.59 -4.28
CA LEU A 22 -10.94 24.08 -3.87
C LEU A 22 -10.57 22.93 -4.81
N PRO A 23 -9.39 22.94 -5.47
CA PRO A 23 -8.94 21.76 -6.18
C PRO A 23 -8.74 20.67 -5.13
N ALA A 24 -9.52 19.59 -5.24
CA ALA A 24 -9.21 18.35 -4.56
C ALA A 24 -7.83 17.92 -5.08
N GLN A 25 -6.78 18.20 -4.31
CA GLN A 25 -5.52 17.49 -4.48
C GLN A 25 -5.85 16.04 -4.22
N SER A 26 -6.01 15.26 -5.29
CA SER A 26 -5.96 13.81 -5.21
C SER A 26 -4.64 13.47 -4.54
N ALA A 27 -4.69 13.11 -3.27
CA ALA A 27 -3.58 12.41 -2.66
C ALA A 27 -3.43 11.15 -3.50
N ASP A 28 -2.34 11.06 -4.28
CA ASP A 28 -1.95 9.82 -4.97
C ASP A 28 -1.92 8.74 -3.90
N THR A 29 -2.99 7.95 -3.86
CA THR A 29 -3.04 6.80 -2.97
C THR A 29 -2.05 5.83 -3.59
N PRO A 30 -0.96 5.46 -2.88
CA PRO A 30 0.03 4.56 -3.45
C PRO A 30 -0.69 3.31 -3.92
N GLU A 31 -0.56 2.98 -5.21
CA GLU A 31 -1.17 1.76 -5.72
C GLU A 31 -0.61 0.56 -4.91
N PRO A 32 -1.48 -0.38 -4.49
CA PRO A 32 -1.03 -1.55 -3.77
C PRO A 32 0.15 -2.22 -4.48
N GLY A 33 1.21 -2.49 -3.73
CA GLY A 33 2.35 -3.23 -4.22
C GLY A 33 3.40 -2.40 -4.97
N GLN A 34 3.25 -1.08 -5.07
CA GLN A 34 4.32 -0.18 -5.53
C GLN A 34 5.13 0.35 -4.33
N ILE A 35 6.45 0.14 -4.35
CA ILE A 35 7.36 0.63 -3.30
C ILE A 35 8.57 1.36 -3.87
N THR A 36 9.15 2.24 -3.08
CA THR A 36 10.41 2.95 -3.40
C THR A 36 11.64 2.13 -3.02
N PHE A 37 12.81 2.52 -3.54
CA PHE A 37 14.10 1.95 -3.10
C PHE A 37 14.35 2.22 -1.62
N GLU A 38 13.94 3.37 -1.11
CA GLU A 38 14.05 3.75 0.29
C GLU A 38 13.23 2.81 1.17
N GLN A 39 11.98 2.54 0.80
CA GLN A 39 11.13 1.57 1.50
C GLN A 39 11.72 0.17 1.48
N PHE A 40 12.24 -0.29 0.34
CA PHE A 40 12.93 -1.58 0.24
C PHE A 40 14.15 -1.64 1.19
N ARG A 41 14.94 -0.57 1.29
CA ARG A 41 16.11 -0.49 2.18
C ARG A 41 15.76 -0.50 3.67
N MET A 42 14.50 -0.24 4.04
CA MET A 42 14.04 -0.34 5.42
C MET A 42 13.79 -1.78 5.89
N LEU A 43 13.81 -2.75 4.97
CA LEU A 43 13.60 -4.16 5.30
C LEU A 43 14.78 -4.74 6.08
N THR A 44 14.46 -5.69 6.96
CA THR A 44 15.46 -6.42 7.73
C THR A 44 14.97 -7.86 7.91
N ARG A 45 15.89 -8.82 7.84
CA ARG A 45 15.57 -10.22 8.11
C ARG A 45 14.98 -10.37 9.51
N GLY A 46 14.02 -11.26 9.66
CA GLY A 46 13.30 -11.52 10.91
C GLY A 46 12.08 -10.62 11.15
N MET A 47 11.83 -9.62 10.30
CA MET A 47 10.56 -8.87 10.35
C MET A 47 9.37 -9.81 10.18
N THR A 48 8.31 -9.58 10.94
CA THR A 48 7.01 -10.25 10.73
C THR A 48 6.33 -9.71 9.48
N GLU A 49 5.40 -10.48 8.92
CA GLU A 49 4.52 -10.02 7.83
C GLU A 49 3.84 -8.68 8.16
N GLY A 50 3.31 -8.50 9.37
CA GLY A 50 2.69 -7.23 9.80
C GLY A 50 3.67 -6.05 9.86
N GLN A 51 4.93 -6.31 10.26
CA GLN A 51 5.97 -5.27 10.23
C GLN A 51 6.34 -4.88 8.80
N VAL A 52 6.35 -5.84 7.86
CA VAL A 52 6.56 -5.53 6.44
C VAL A 52 5.37 -4.76 5.87
N LEU A 53 4.14 -5.21 6.13
CA LEU A 53 2.91 -4.52 5.68
C LEU A 53 2.85 -3.08 6.17
N SER A 54 3.23 -2.81 7.42
CA SER A 54 3.23 -1.44 7.94
C SER A 54 4.28 -0.52 7.29
N LYS A 55 5.31 -1.08 6.66
CA LYS A 55 6.36 -0.31 5.96
C LYS A 55 6.08 -0.16 4.46
N LEU A 56 5.59 -1.24 3.84
CA LEU A 56 5.50 -1.37 2.39
C LEU A 56 4.07 -1.32 1.85
N GLY A 57 3.06 -1.53 2.71
CA GLY A 57 1.70 -1.80 2.29
C GLY A 57 1.52 -3.22 1.76
N THR A 58 0.37 -3.48 1.15
CA THR A 58 0.02 -4.78 0.57
C THR A 58 0.84 -5.06 -0.69
N PRO A 59 1.38 -6.28 -0.90
CA PRO A 59 2.09 -6.63 -2.13
C PRO A 59 1.17 -6.75 -3.35
N ILE A 60 1.75 -6.77 -4.55
CA ILE A 60 1.01 -7.07 -5.80
C ILE A 60 0.58 -8.54 -5.81
N THR A 61 1.50 -9.42 -5.42
CA THR A 61 1.25 -10.85 -5.38
C THR A 61 1.63 -11.42 -4.02
N HIS A 62 0.88 -12.44 -3.64
CA HIS A 62 1.05 -13.18 -2.40
C HIS A 62 0.90 -14.67 -2.72
N THR A 63 2.01 -15.39 -2.81
CA THR A 63 2.04 -16.78 -3.29
C THR A 63 2.67 -17.69 -2.26
N THR A 64 1.92 -18.69 -1.80
CA THR A 64 2.48 -19.79 -1.00
C THR A 64 3.29 -20.70 -1.92
N LEU A 65 4.57 -20.90 -1.59
CA LEU A 65 5.47 -21.80 -2.31
C LEU A 65 5.31 -23.25 -1.82
N THR A 66 5.98 -24.18 -2.48
CA THR A 66 5.96 -25.59 -2.11
C THR A 66 6.43 -25.79 -0.66
N CYS A 67 5.64 -26.51 0.13
CA CYS A 67 5.99 -26.81 1.51
C CYS A 67 7.00 -27.95 1.60
N THR A 68 7.95 -27.84 2.52
CA THR A 68 8.93 -28.88 2.87
C THR A 68 8.66 -29.41 4.27
N ALA A 69 8.78 -30.73 4.46
CA ALA A 69 8.71 -31.33 5.78
C ALA A 69 10.13 -31.38 6.37
N GLU A 70 10.35 -30.62 7.44
CA GLU A 70 11.62 -30.62 8.16
C GLU A 70 11.47 -31.48 9.41
N THR A 71 12.36 -32.48 9.53
CA THR A 71 12.32 -33.40 10.65
C THR A 71 13.52 -33.15 11.56
N THR A 72 13.23 -32.73 12.79
CA THR A 72 14.24 -32.52 13.83
C THR A 72 14.21 -33.70 14.81
N LYS A 73 15.35 -34.36 14.97
CA LYS A 73 15.50 -35.46 15.94
C LYS A 73 15.98 -34.90 17.27
N GLY A 74 15.16 -35.04 18.31
CA GLY A 74 15.49 -34.72 19.68
C GLY A 74 15.71 -35.97 20.55
N PRO A 75 16.13 -35.79 21.82
CA PRO A 75 16.30 -36.89 22.77
C PRO A 75 15.00 -37.66 23.06
N ASP A 76 13.84 -36.99 22.96
CA ASP A 76 12.53 -37.57 23.26
C ASP A 76 11.77 -38.09 22.01
N GLY A 77 12.41 -38.09 20.84
CA GLY A 77 11.81 -38.55 19.59
C GLY A 77 12.05 -37.61 18.41
N SER A 78 11.27 -37.80 17.35
CA SER A 78 11.38 -37.04 16.11
C SER A 78 10.18 -36.12 15.95
N THR A 79 10.42 -34.82 15.76
CA THR A 79 9.38 -33.83 15.45
C THR A 79 9.47 -33.47 13.97
N THR A 80 8.38 -33.67 13.23
CA THR A 80 8.27 -33.23 11.85
C THR A 80 7.43 -31.96 11.80
N THR A 81 8.00 -30.90 11.24
CA THR A 81 7.33 -29.61 11.04
C THR A 81 7.17 -29.37 9.55
N LEU A 82 5.96 -29.00 9.13
CA LEU A 82 5.71 -28.58 7.76
C LEU A 82 6.03 -27.08 7.65
N VAL A 83 6.95 -26.73 6.75
CA VAL A 83 7.39 -25.37 6.49
C VAL A 83 6.90 -24.96 5.10
N CYS A 84 6.03 -23.95 5.04
CA CYS A 84 5.48 -23.43 3.78
C CYS A 84 5.96 -21.99 3.57
N PRO A 85 6.98 -21.75 2.72
CA PRO A 85 7.41 -20.40 2.44
C PRO A 85 6.34 -19.61 1.69
N VAL A 86 6.33 -18.29 1.86
CA VAL A 86 5.43 -17.37 1.16
C VAL A 86 6.27 -16.33 0.43
N LEU A 87 5.99 -16.12 -0.85
CA LEU A 87 6.61 -15.11 -1.69
C LEU A 87 5.68 -13.91 -1.86
N TRP A 88 6.16 -12.72 -1.54
CA TRP A 88 5.52 -11.45 -1.83
C TRP A 88 6.31 -10.70 -2.88
N THR A 89 5.63 -10.17 -3.90
CA THR A 89 6.26 -9.34 -4.94
C THR A 89 5.71 -7.91 -4.92
N TYR A 90 6.63 -6.96 -5.06
CA TYR A 90 6.36 -5.54 -5.23
C TYR A 90 7.01 -5.04 -6.52
N THR A 91 6.44 -3.99 -7.12
CA THR A 91 7.13 -3.19 -8.15
C THR A 91 7.84 -2.02 -7.53
N MET A 92 8.89 -1.59 -8.22
CA MET A 92 9.74 -0.46 -7.86
C MET A 92 9.95 0.43 -9.09
N PRO A 93 10.40 1.68 -8.92
CA PRO A 93 10.67 2.59 -10.02
C PRO A 93 11.58 1.97 -11.09
N GLU A 94 11.43 2.44 -12.34
CA GLU A 94 12.30 2.05 -13.46
C GLU A 94 12.28 0.55 -13.83
N GLY A 95 11.16 -0.13 -13.59
CA GLY A 95 10.98 -1.54 -13.96
C GLY A 95 11.66 -2.52 -13.02
N TRP A 96 12.05 -2.08 -11.83
CA TRP A 96 12.56 -2.96 -10.79
C TRP A 96 11.40 -3.69 -10.09
N THR A 97 11.69 -4.89 -9.57
CA THR A 97 10.79 -5.68 -8.74
C THR A 97 11.51 -6.10 -7.47
N ALA A 98 10.80 -6.16 -6.34
CA ALA A 98 11.29 -6.71 -5.09
C ALA A 98 10.52 -7.96 -4.72
N ASP A 99 11.25 -9.05 -4.49
CA ASP A 99 10.74 -10.34 -4.08
C ASP A 99 11.16 -10.62 -2.64
N LEU A 100 10.17 -10.87 -1.77
CA LEU A 100 10.34 -11.10 -0.34
C LEU A 100 9.83 -12.50 0.01
N THR A 101 10.68 -13.31 0.62
CA THR A 101 10.35 -14.66 1.07
C THR A 101 10.17 -14.68 2.59
N PHE A 102 9.02 -15.17 3.02
CA PHE A 102 8.68 -15.40 4.42
C PHE A 102 8.71 -16.90 4.70
N ILE A 103 9.31 -17.28 5.82
CA ILE A 103 9.29 -18.65 6.34
C ILE A 103 8.80 -18.57 7.78
N ALA A 104 7.79 -19.37 8.12
CA ALA A 104 7.14 -19.34 9.44
C ALA A 104 6.73 -17.92 9.90
N GLY A 105 6.20 -17.10 8.97
CA GLY A 105 5.74 -15.74 9.24
C GLY A 105 6.85 -14.69 9.42
N ARG A 106 8.10 -15.04 9.10
CA ARG A 106 9.28 -14.17 9.24
C ARG A 106 9.95 -13.95 7.91
N LEU A 107 10.30 -12.71 7.59
CA LEU A 107 11.08 -12.35 6.40
C LEU A 107 12.47 -12.97 6.49
N THR A 108 12.76 -13.96 5.67
CA THR A 108 14.07 -14.66 5.67
C THR A 108 14.97 -14.18 4.55
N GLU A 109 14.37 -13.87 3.40
CA GLU A 109 15.09 -13.43 2.20
C GLU A 109 14.33 -12.29 1.54
N PHE A 110 15.08 -11.35 0.98
CA PHE A 110 14.53 -10.31 0.11
C PHE A 110 15.60 -9.88 -0.87
N ASN A 111 15.21 -9.75 -2.13
CA ASN A 111 16.07 -9.30 -3.22
C ASN A 111 15.28 -8.36 -4.13
N ASN A 112 16.00 -7.54 -4.88
CA ASN A 112 15.43 -6.77 -5.95
C ASN A 112 16.15 -7.08 -7.27
N SER A 113 15.39 -7.15 -8.34
CA SER A 113 15.90 -7.42 -9.69
C SER A 113 15.21 -6.54 -10.70
N LYS A 114 15.92 -6.20 -11.78
CA LYS A 114 15.34 -5.52 -12.94
C LYS A 114 14.90 -6.59 -13.92
N ARG A 115 13.60 -6.67 -14.22
CA ARG A 115 13.11 -7.56 -15.26
C ARG A 115 13.26 -6.86 -16.62
N PRO A 116 13.80 -7.53 -17.65
CA PRO A 116 13.94 -6.97 -19.00
C PRO A 116 12.61 -6.54 -19.63
#